data_AF-A0AA43M9D6-F1
#
_entry.id   AF-A0AA43M9D6-F1
#
_cell.length_a   1.000
_cell.length_b   1.000
_cell.length_c   1.000
_cell.angle_alpha   90.00
_cell.angle_beta   90.00
_cell.angle_gamma   90.00
#
_symmetry.space_group_name_H-M   'P 1'
#
loop_
_entity.id
_entity.type
_entity.pdbx_description
1 polymer ?
#
loop_
_entity_poly.entity_id
_entity_poly.type
_entity_poly.pdbx_seq_one_letter_code
_entity_poly.pdbx_strand_id
1 'polypeptide(L)'
;MPLIDSIKSLRPNIEVILIVNGPAPSEFDQEYRSKLFAYLSHHNGTYPMVFPTFQSLAKMWNRGILASTSECVLILNDDLKILSKNDQSFFDNFELALQTAPETFTINGSFSHFVVSKREVIDVGFFDERLLGLGEEDGDFYWRYHEKFNKEIPNIEIELIDNIHSDVADDGYVKGIRTASKFNRDFMKKQKYKDILFGGYKGMFDKRVKKILPDEVQYPYETFYLKNKDSL
;
A
#
# COMPACT_ATOMS: atom_id res chain seq x y z
N MET A 1 -8.49 -1.52 -18.01
CA MET A 1 -7.83 -2.10 -16.82
C MET A 1 -8.92 -2.75 -16.01
N PRO A 2 -8.99 -4.09 -15.94
CA PRO A 2 -10.16 -4.79 -15.45
C PRO A 2 -10.62 -4.33 -14.04
N LEU A 3 -9.67 -4.03 -13.15
CA LEU A 3 -9.98 -3.65 -11.78
C LEU A 3 -10.69 -2.28 -11.67
N ILE A 4 -10.25 -1.25 -12.41
CA ILE A 4 -10.93 0.07 -12.37
C ILE A 4 -12.35 -0.05 -12.91
N ASP A 5 -12.55 -0.80 -13.99
CA ASP A 5 -13.88 -1.05 -14.54
C ASP A 5 -14.79 -1.72 -13.49
N SER A 6 -14.28 -2.74 -12.79
CA SER A 6 -15.00 -3.41 -11.70
C SER A 6 -15.33 -2.45 -10.55
N ILE A 7 -14.36 -1.64 -10.10
CA ILE A 7 -14.57 -0.67 -9.01
C ILE A 7 -15.64 0.34 -9.41
N LYS A 8 -15.52 0.95 -10.59
CA LYS A 8 -16.44 2.00 -11.06
C LYS A 8 -17.83 1.46 -11.41
N SER A 9 -17.94 0.20 -11.82
CA SER A 9 -19.23 -0.46 -12.02
C SER A 9 -19.99 -0.62 -10.69
N LEU A 10 -19.28 -1.00 -9.62
CA LEU A 10 -19.89 -1.26 -8.31
C LEU A 10 -20.10 0.01 -7.47
N ARG A 11 -19.20 0.99 -7.60
CA ARG A 11 -19.22 2.28 -6.90
C ARG A 11 -18.80 3.40 -7.86
N PRO A 12 -19.72 3.92 -8.71
CA PRO A 12 -19.37 4.88 -9.77
C PRO A 12 -18.81 6.20 -9.26
N ASN A 13 -19.20 6.61 -8.05
CA ASN A 13 -18.80 7.88 -7.45
C ASN A 13 -17.58 7.78 -6.52
N ILE A 14 -16.98 6.58 -6.36
CA ILE A 14 -15.83 6.43 -5.46
C ILE A 14 -14.61 7.15 -6.04
N GLU A 15 -13.85 7.82 -5.18
CA GLU A 15 -12.53 8.35 -5.55
C GLU A 15 -11.58 7.19 -5.83
N VAL A 16 -10.85 7.27 -6.95
CA VAL A 16 -9.78 6.32 -7.27
C VAL A 16 -8.51 7.09 -7.57
N ILE A 17 -7.46 6.83 -6.79
CA ILE A 17 -6.12 7.32 -7.08
C ILE A 17 -5.34 6.18 -7.68
N LEU A 18 -5.06 6.28 -8.98
CA LEU A 18 -4.27 5.30 -9.68
C LEU A 18 -2.80 5.71 -9.65
N ILE A 19 -1.97 4.96 -8.92
CA ILE A 19 -0.53 5.16 -8.97
C ILE A 19 0.07 4.16 -9.97
N VAL A 20 0.68 4.66 -11.03
CA VAL A 20 1.36 3.84 -12.03
C VAL A 20 2.85 3.93 -11.84
N ASN A 21 3.48 2.77 -11.67
CA ASN A 21 4.91 2.67 -11.51
C ASN A 21 5.59 2.49 -12.86
N GLY A 22 6.71 3.16 -13.06
CA GLY A 22 7.53 2.93 -14.24
C GLY A 22 8.26 1.60 -14.14
N PRO A 23 8.67 1.02 -15.27
CA PRO A 23 9.46 -0.19 -15.25
C PRO A 23 10.87 0.10 -14.71
N ALA A 24 11.54 -0.94 -14.24
CA ALA A 24 12.98 -0.95 -14.00
C ALA A 24 13.64 -1.89 -15.02
N PRO A 25 14.81 -1.57 -15.62
CA PRO A 25 15.47 -0.27 -15.78
C PRO A 25 15.04 0.46 -17.08
N SER A 26 13.93 0.07 -17.71
CA SER A 26 13.53 0.59 -19.03
C SER A 26 12.84 1.95 -18.97
N GLU A 27 12.74 2.60 -20.13
CA GLU A 27 11.96 3.82 -20.28
C GLU A 27 10.46 3.53 -20.21
N PHE A 28 9.69 4.50 -19.71
CA PHE A 28 8.24 4.42 -19.71
C PHE A 28 7.67 4.47 -21.13
N ASP A 29 6.86 3.48 -21.48
CA ASP A 29 6.18 3.43 -22.77
C ASP A 29 5.18 4.60 -22.91
N GLN A 30 5.48 5.50 -23.85
CA GLN A 30 4.67 6.70 -24.13
C GLN A 30 3.35 6.36 -24.82
N GLU A 31 3.29 5.29 -25.61
CA GLU A 31 2.07 4.80 -26.22
C GLU A 31 1.14 4.23 -25.14
N TYR A 32 1.67 3.40 -24.23
CA TYR A 32 0.95 2.93 -23.05
C TYR A 32 0.43 4.10 -22.21
N ARG A 33 1.29 5.10 -21.89
CA ARG A 33 0.88 6.30 -21.14
C ARG A 33 -0.31 7.01 -21.78
N SER A 34 -0.25 7.21 -23.10
CA SER A 34 -1.28 7.93 -23.85
C SER A 34 -2.60 7.15 -23.87
N LYS A 35 -2.54 5.83 -24.10
CA LYS A 35 -3.71 4.93 -24.05
C LYS A 35 -4.32 4.88 -22.65
N LEU A 36 -3.48 4.83 -21.61
CA LEU A 36 -3.92 4.84 -20.22
C LEU A 36 -4.70 6.12 -19.91
N PHE A 37 -4.17 7.30 -20.23
CA PHE A 37 -4.89 8.55 -19.96
C PHE A 37 -6.18 8.69 -20.75
N ALA A 38 -6.20 8.26 -22.02
CA ALA A 38 -7.43 8.21 -22.80
C ALA A 38 -8.48 7.29 -22.13
N TYR A 39 -8.07 6.09 -21.70
CA TYR A 39 -8.92 5.16 -20.98
C TYR A 39 -9.47 5.76 -19.67
N LEU A 40 -8.61 6.34 -18.84
CA LEU A 40 -9.00 6.91 -17.54
C LEU A 40 -9.91 8.14 -17.67
N SER A 41 -9.84 8.86 -18.79
CA SER A 41 -10.72 10.02 -19.04
C SER A 41 -12.21 9.67 -19.07
N HIS A 42 -12.56 8.39 -19.23
CA HIS A 42 -13.94 7.90 -19.18
C HIS A 42 -14.45 7.60 -17.76
N HIS A 43 -13.58 7.68 -16.74
CA HIS A 43 -13.93 7.34 -15.36
C HIS A 43 -13.85 8.57 -14.45
N ASN A 44 -14.98 9.23 -14.21
CA ASN A 44 -15.08 10.36 -13.28
C ASN A 44 -14.52 10.03 -11.88
N GLY A 45 -13.89 11.00 -11.22
CA GLY A 45 -13.29 10.82 -9.90
C GLY A 45 -12.12 9.82 -9.91
N THR A 46 -11.36 9.77 -11.01
CA THR A 46 -10.16 8.93 -11.14
C THR A 46 -8.96 9.82 -11.43
N TYR A 47 -7.95 9.75 -10.57
CA TYR A 47 -6.81 10.65 -10.58
C TYR A 47 -5.52 9.85 -10.75
N PRO A 48 -4.92 9.82 -11.96
CA PRO A 48 -3.67 9.11 -12.17
C PRO A 48 -2.45 9.90 -11.68
N MET A 49 -1.51 9.19 -11.07
CA MET A 49 -0.15 9.65 -10.81
C MET A 49 0.82 8.65 -11.45
N VAL A 50 1.59 9.11 -12.43
CA VAL A 50 2.51 8.25 -13.19
C VAL A 50 3.95 8.58 -12.83
N PHE A 51 4.69 7.57 -12.40
CA PHE A 51 6.14 7.67 -12.27
C PHE A 51 6.79 7.11 -13.55
N PRO A 52 7.59 7.90 -14.29
CA PRO A 52 8.21 7.43 -15.52
C PRO A 52 9.36 6.44 -15.28
N THR A 53 9.86 6.36 -14.05
CA THR A 53 10.86 5.37 -13.64
C THR A 53 10.33 4.64 -12.42
N PHE A 54 10.77 3.39 -12.27
CA PHE A 54 10.46 2.61 -11.08
C PHE A 54 10.70 3.40 -9.78
N GLN A 55 9.68 3.38 -8.92
CA GLN A 55 9.69 3.79 -7.53
C GLN A 55 9.31 2.59 -6.66
N SER A 56 9.66 2.60 -5.39
CA SER A 56 9.23 1.53 -4.48
C SER A 56 7.73 1.58 -4.15
N LEU A 57 7.19 0.45 -3.70
CA LEU A 57 5.82 0.39 -3.19
C LEU A 57 5.62 1.32 -2.00
N ALA A 58 6.60 1.44 -1.09
CA ALA A 58 6.55 2.39 0.02
C ALA A 58 6.24 3.82 -0.47
N LYS A 59 6.95 4.26 -1.52
CA LYS A 59 6.73 5.58 -2.10
C LYS A 59 5.37 5.69 -2.76
N MET A 60 4.96 4.68 -3.52
CA MET A 60 3.65 4.67 -4.18
C MET A 60 2.49 4.73 -3.17
N TRP A 61 2.53 3.89 -2.14
CA TRP A 61 1.53 3.88 -1.08
C TRP A 61 1.48 5.22 -0.36
N ASN A 62 2.62 5.78 0.05
CA ASN A 62 2.66 7.09 0.68
C ASN A 62 2.04 8.18 -0.19
N ARG A 63 2.36 8.18 -1.49
CA ARG A 63 1.82 9.17 -2.44
C ARG A 63 0.32 9.02 -2.63
N GLY A 64 -0.19 7.79 -2.73
CA GLY A 64 -1.62 7.51 -2.78
C GLY A 64 -2.35 7.96 -1.52
N ILE A 65 -1.78 7.67 -0.35
CA ILE A 65 -2.32 8.09 0.96
C ILE A 65 -2.40 9.61 1.01
N LEU A 66 -1.31 10.32 0.73
CA LEU A 66 -1.27 11.79 0.77
C LEU A 66 -2.25 12.44 -0.23
N ALA A 67 -2.41 11.85 -1.41
CA ALA A 67 -3.29 12.39 -2.44
C ALA A 67 -4.79 12.13 -2.17
N SER A 68 -5.13 11.14 -1.36
CA SER A 68 -6.53 10.79 -1.07
C SER A 68 -7.26 11.87 -0.30
N THR A 69 -8.58 11.94 -0.43
CA THR A 69 -9.41 12.89 0.32
C THR A 69 -9.88 12.33 1.65
N SER A 70 -10.15 11.01 1.70
CA SER A 70 -10.65 10.29 2.88
C SER A 70 -9.61 10.08 3.98
N GLU A 71 -10.06 9.87 5.22
CA GLU A 71 -9.23 9.50 6.36
C GLU A 71 -8.76 8.04 6.29
N CYS A 72 -9.67 7.13 5.94
CA CYS A 72 -9.38 5.74 5.68
C CYS A 72 -9.20 5.52 4.18
N VAL A 73 -8.09 4.88 3.79
CA VAL A 73 -7.72 4.65 2.39
C VAL A 73 -7.64 3.16 2.14
N LEU A 74 -8.49 2.64 1.25
CA LEU A 74 -8.38 1.29 0.73
C LEU A 74 -7.29 1.25 -0.35
N ILE A 75 -6.24 0.47 -0.10
CA ILE A 75 -5.13 0.25 -1.03
C ILE A 75 -5.35 -1.12 -1.68
N LEU A 76 -5.31 -1.14 -3.01
CA LEU A 76 -5.50 -2.33 -3.84
C LEU A 76 -4.34 -2.40 -4.85
N ASN A 77 -3.67 -3.54 -4.92
CA ASN A 77 -2.77 -3.85 -6.02
C ASN A 77 -3.57 -4.11 -7.31
N ASP A 78 -2.90 -4.00 -8.45
CA ASP A 78 -3.52 -4.11 -9.77
C ASP A 78 -3.84 -5.55 -10.20
N ASP A 79 -3.24 -6.54 -9.52
CA ASP A 79 -3.41 -7.97 -9.72
C ASP A 79 -4.58 -8.56 -8.91
N LEU A 80 -5.66 -7.79 -8.74
CA LEU A 80 -6.84 -8.19 -7.97
C LEU A 80 -8.08 -8.33 -8.85
N LYS A 81 -8.96 -9.26 -8.43
CA LYS A 81 -10.31 -9.40 -8.97
C LYS A 81 -11.32 -9.11 -7.89
N ILE A 82 -12.16 -8.12 -8.13
CA ILE A 82 -13.33 -7.83 -7.28
C ILE A 82 -14.56 -8.50 -7.90
N LEU A 83 -15.35 -9.17 -7.06
CA LEU A 83 -16.52 -9.95 -7.46
C LEU A 83 -17.83 -9.41 -6.88
N SER A 84 -18.92 -9.87 -7.47
CA SER A 84 -20.29 -9.71 -6.97
C SER A 84 -21.05 -11.02 -7.09
N LYS A 85 -21.87 -11.34 -6.10
CA LYS A 85 -22.69 -12.55 -6.02
C LYS A 85 -24.01 -12.23 -5.31
N ASN A 86 -25.14 -12.62 -5.91
CA ASN A 86 -26.49 -12.46 -5.32
C ASN A 86 -26.76 -11.02 -4.80
N ASP A 87 -26.55 -10.01 -5.66
CA ASP A 87 -26.70 -8.58 -5.35
C ASP A 87 -25.77 -8.02 -4.27
N GLN A 88 -24.83 -8.82 -3.76
CA GLN A 88 -23.77 -8.40 -2.84
C GLN A 88 -22.44 -8.33 -3.57
N SER A 89 -21.65 -7.32 -3.25
CA SER A 89 -20.31 -7.08 -3.80
C SER A 89 -19.28 -7.03 -2.68
N PHE A 90 -18.01 -7.10 -3.06
CA PHE A 90 -16.90 -6.81 -2.15
C PHE A 90 -17.10 -5.49 -1.39
N PHE A 91 -17.57 -4.44 -2.07
CA PHE A 91 -17.75 -3.13 -1.45
C PHE A 91 -18.82 -3.12 -0.36
N ASP A 92 -19.87 -3.94 -0.47
CA ASP A 92 -20.89 -4.04 0.58
C ASP A 92 -20.32 -4.67 1.85
N ASN A 93 -19.49 -5.71 1.70
CA ASN A 93 -18.79 -6.34 2.82
C ASN A 93 -17.72 -5.41 3.42
N PHE A 94 -17.01 -4.71 2.55
CA PHE A 94 -15.98 -3.75 2.93
C PHE A 94 -16.54 -2.57 3.72
N GLU A 95 -17.66 -1.99 3.28
CA GLU A 95 -18.32 -0.89 3.98
C GLU A 95 -18.84 -1.31 5.35
N LEU A 96 -19.33 -2.56 5.49
CA LEU A 96 -19.69 -3.13 6.78
C LEU A 96 -18.46 -3.32 7.70
N ALA A 97 -17.34 -3.78 7.15
CA ALA A 97 -16.09 -3.88 7.88
C ALA A 97 -15.63 -2.50 8.38
N LEU A 98 -15.69 -1.46 7.53
CA LEU A 98 -15.32 -0.09 7.93
C LEU A 98 -16.19 0.46 9.09
N GLN A 99 -17.44 0.04 9.21
CA GLN A 99 -18.30 0.46 10.33
C GLN A 99 -17.91 -0.18 11.67
N THR A 100 -17.20 -1.30 11.63
CA THR A 100 -16.92 -2.15 12.81
C THR A 100 -15.43 -2.28 13.13
N ALA A 101 -14.55 -1.87 12.21
CA ALA A 101 -13.10 -2.03 12.29
C ALA A 101 -12.38 -0.77 12.80
N PRO A 102 -11.30 -0.94 13.59
CA PRO A 102 -10.43 0.16 13.96
C PRO A 102 -9.50 0.52 12.79
N GLU A 103 -9.65 1.72 12.25
CA GLU A 103 -8.65 2.46 11.47
C GLU A 103 -7.87 1.65 10.41
N THR A 104 -6.65 1.19 10.71
CA THR A 104 -5.81 0.38 9.80
C THR A 104 -6.03 -1.12 9.98
N PHE A 105 -6.26 -1.86 8.90
CA PHE A 105 -6.37 -3.33 8.93
C PHE A 105 -5.99 -3.96 7.58
N THR A 106 -5.57 -5.22 7.62
CA THR A 106 -5.39 -6.04 6.41
C THR A 106 -6.68 -6.77 6.05
N ILE A 107 -6.87 -7.04 4.77
CA ILE A 107 -7.96 -7.89 4.28
C ILE A 107 -7.37 -9.26 3.96
N ASN A 108 -7.99 -10.34 4.45
CA ASN A 108 -7.60 -11.73 4.19
C ASN A 108 -6.09 -12.01 4.38
N GLY A 109 -5.49 -11.37 5.38
CA GLY A 109 -4.10 -11.55 5.81
C GLY A 109 -3.05 -10.96 4.86
N SER A 110 -3.44 -10.08 3.93
CA SER A 110 -2.54 -9.61 2.86
C SER A 110 -2.41 -8.09 2.82
N PHE A 111 -1.23 -7.61 2.43
CA PHE A 111 -0.94 -6.22 2.06
C PHE A 111 -1.15 -5.94 0.55
N SER A 112 -1.68 -6.90 -0.22
CA SER A 112 -2.18 -6.61 -1.58
C SER A 112 -3.50 -5.84 -1.56
N HIS A 113 -4.27 -5.99 -0.47
CA HIS A 113 -5.55 -5.32 -0.26
C HIS A 113 -5.72 -5.02 1.23
N PHE A 114 -5.62 -3.75 1.60
CA PHE A 114 -5.62 -3.34 3.00
C PHE A 114 -6.13 -1.91 3.15
N VAL A 115 -6.52 -1.55 4.37
CA VAL A 115 -6.92 -0.20 4.72
C VAL A 115 -5.88 0.43 5.63
N VAL A 116 -5.61 1.70 5.39
CA VAL A 116 -4.83 2.54 6.31
C VAL A 116 -5.64 3.74 6.77
N SER A 117 -5.53 4.08 8.06
CA SER A 117 -5.89 5.42 8.55
C SER A 117 -4.70 6.36 8.34
N LYS A 118 -4.96 7.54 7.77
CA LYS A 118 -3.94 8.59 7.65
C LYS A 118 -3.37 8.99 9.00
N ARG A 119 -4.22 9.13 10.01
CA ARG A 119 -3.78 9.46 11.36
C ARG A 119 -2.81 8.42 11.91
N GLU A 120 -3.13 7.12 11.82
CA GLU A 120 -2.22 6.07 12.27
C GLU A 120 -0.92 6.04 11.46
N VAL A 121 -0.99 6.24 10.13
CA VAL A 121 0.21 6.32 9.28
C VAL A 121 1.10 7.50 9.68
N ILE A 122 0.52 8.67 9.99
CA ILE A 122 1.27 9.83 10.48
C ILE A 122 1.89 9.54 11.85
N ASP A 123 1.15 8.89 12.75
CA ASP A 123 1.59 8.58 14.11
C ASP A 123 2.70 7.52 14.17
N VAL A 124 2.61 6.49 13.33
CA VAL A 124 3.62 5.43 13.17
C VAL A 124 4.82 5.92 12.36
N GLY A 125 4.60 6.92 11.50
CA GLY A 125 5.48 7.28 10.41
C GLY A 125 5.10 6.51 9.14
N PHE A 126 5.19 7.18 8.00
CA PHE A 126 4.88 6.64 6.69
C PHE A 126 5.70 5.38 6.34
N PHE A 127 5.34 4.67 5.27
CA PHE A 127 6.13 3.54 4.79
C PHE A 127 7.54 4.02 4.43
N ASP A 128 8.58 3.30 4.89
CA ASP A 128 9.97 3.78 4.81
C ASP A 128 10.44 3.85 3.35
N GLU A 129 10.54 5.06 2.80
CA GLU A 129 10.95 5.29 1.41
C GLU A 129 12.42 4.98 1.13
N ARG A 130 13.21 4.60 2.15
CA ARG A 130 14.57 4.06 1.97
C ARG A 130 14.53 2.59 1.50
N LEU A 131 13.37 1.93 1.55
CA LEU A 131 13.13 0.67 0.85
C LEU A 131 12.86 1.00 -0.62
N LEU A 132 13.85 0.74 -1.47
CA LEU A 132 13.88 1.19 -2.87
C LEU A 132 13.38 0.15 -3.88
N GLY A 133 13.30 -1.12 -3.49
CA GLY A 133 12.78 -2.21 -4.33
C GLY A 133 11.34 -2.59 -4.00
N LEU A 134 10.95 -3.83 -4.33
CA LEU A 134 9.72 -4.46 -3.83
C LEU A 134 10.02 -5.33 -2.61
N GLY A 135 9.07 -5.41 -1.67
CA GLY A 135 9.09 -6.30 -0.51
C GLY A 135 9.79 -5.72 0.71
N GLU A 136 9.40 -6.21 1.89
CA GLU A 136 9.80 -5.78 3.24
C GLU A 136 9.13 -4.48 3.74
N GLU A 137 8.41 -3.73 2.89
CA GLU A 137 7.72 -2.50 3.30
C GLU A 137 6.59 -2.78 4.30
N ASP A 138 5.83 -3.85 4.05
CA ASP A 138 4.76 -4.37 4.89
C ASP A 138 5.29 -4.82 6.26
N GLY A 139 6.35 -5.63 6.27
CA GLY A 139 6.97 -6.13 7.48
C GLY A 139 7.59 -5.02 8.35
N ASP A 140 8.19 -4.01 7.72
CA ASP A 140 8.67 -2.82 8.41
C ASP A 140 7.53 -2.03 9.07
N PHE A 141 6.48 -1.72 8.30
CA PHE A 141 5.35 -0.94 8.80
C PHE A 141 4.61 -1.68 9.92
N TYR A 142 4.38 -2.99 9.76
CA TYR A 142 3.73 -3.82 10.77
C TYR A 142 4.51 -3.84 12.09
N TRP A 143 5.85 -3.93 12.03
CA TRP A 143 6.70 -3.90 13.22
C TRP A 143 6.62 -2.53 13.92
N ARG A 144 6.68 -1.44 13.16
CA ARG A 144 6.59 -0.08 13.72
C ARG A 144 5.19 0.23 14.27
N TYR A 145 4.14 -0.29 13.66
CA TYR A 145 2.78 -0.21 14.16
C TYR A 145 2.67 -0.82 15.56
N HIS A 146 3.22 -2.02 15.74
CA HIS A 146 3.30 -2.66 17.06
C HIS A 146 4.16 -1.85 18.03
N GLU A 147 5.31 -1.33 17.62
CA GLU A 147 6.13 -0.48 18.49
C GLU A 147 5.37 0.76 18.97
N LYS A 148 4.61 1.40 18.07
CA LYS A 148 3.85 2.63 18.35
C LYS A 148 2.64 2.40 19.26
N PHE A 149 1.87 1.34 18.99
CA PHE A 149 0.56 1.13 19.61
C PHE A 149 0.49 -0.07 20.56
N ASN A 150 1.55 -0.87 20.64
CA ASN A 150 1.60 -2.12 21.41
C ASN A 150 0.43 -3.07 21.09
N LYS A 151 0.04 -3.11 19.80
CA LYS A 151 -0.99 -4.01 19.23
C LYS A 151 -0.60 -4.40 17.81
N GLU A 152 -1.13 -5.53 17.35
CA GLU A 152 -0.96 -5.97 15.97
C GLU A 152 -1.97 -5.28 15.05
N ILE A 153 -1.63 -5.14 13.77
CA ILE A 153 -2.59 -4.68 12.75
C ILE A 153 -3.67 -5.77 12.62
N PRO A 154 -4.96 -5.47 12.85
CA PRO A 154 -6.03 -6.44 12.71
C PRO A 154 -6.12 -6.98 11.30
N ASN A 155 -6.56 -8.23 11.19
CA ASN A 155 -6.95 -8.85 9.94
C ASN A 155 -8.47 -9.03 9.91
N ILE A 156 -9.09 -8.67 8.78
CA ILE A 156 -10.52 -8.84 8.56
C ILE A 156 -10.74 -9.71 7.33
N GLU A 157 -11.53 -10.77 7.50
CA GLU A 157 -11.94 -11.62 6.39
C GLU A 157 -13.07 -10.93 5.63
N ILE A 158 -12.85 -10.65 4.35
CA ILE A 158 -13.81 -10.02 3.45
C ILE A 158 -13.88 -10.86 2.18
N GLU A 159 -15.08 -11.38 1.89
CA GLU A 159 -15.33 -12.18 0.69
C GLU A 159 -15.35 -11.32 -0.58
N LEU A 160 -15.34 -12.01 -1.74
CA LEU A 160 -15.50 -11.43 -3.07
C LEU A 160 -14.31 -10.60 -3.58
N ILE A 161 -13.10 -10.93 -3.08
CA ILE A 161 -11.84 -10.41 -3.59
C ILE A 161 -10.83 -11.56 -3.74
N ASP A 162 -10.23 -11.68 -4.91
CA ASP A 162 -9.24 -12.71 -5.22
C ASP A 162 -7.96 -12.07 -5.76
N ASN A 163 -6.81 -12.66 -5.42
CA ASN A 163 -5.55 -12.33 -6.08
C ASN A 163 -5.49 -13.07 -7.42
N ILE A 164 -5.31 -12.31 -8.50
CA ILE A 164 -5.02 -12.83 -9.83
C ILE A 164 -3.52 -13.12 -9.87
N HIS A 165 -3.15 -14.38 -9.70
CA HIS A 165 -1.76 -14.77 -9.89
C HIS A 165 -1.32 -14.51 -11.33
N SER A 166 -0.44 -13.53 -11.51
CA SER A 166 0.27 -13.30 -12.76
C SER A 166 1.67 -13.88 -12.64
N ASP A 167 2.05 -14.74 -13.57
CA ASP A 167 3.42 -15.26 -13.68
C ASP A 167 4.41 -14.22 -14.26
N VAL A 168 3.93 -13.01 -14.56
CA VAL A 168 4.75 -11.90 -15.06
C VAL A 168 5.52 -11.30 -13.89
N ALA A 169 6.75 -11.76 -13.70
CA ALA A 169 7.66 -11.16 -12.76
C ALA A 169 8.41 -9.99 -13.41
N ASP A 170 8.51 -8.86 -12.72
CA ASP A 170 9.40 -7.78 -13.12
C ASP A 170 10.86 -8.26 -13.00
N ASP A 171 11.59 -8.22 -14.13
CA ASP A 171 13.01 -8.59 -14.22
C ASP A 171 13.93 -7.39 -13.87
N GLY A 172 13.34 -6.24 -13.53
CA GLY A 172 14.02 -4.96 -13.34
C GLY A 172 14.92 -4.82 -12.12
N TYR A 173 14.91 -5.78 -11.19
CA TYR A 173 15.76 -5.74 -10.00
C TYR A 173 16.24 -7.12 -9.54
N VAL A 174 17.38 -7.15 -8.87
CA VAL A 174 17.96 -8.38 -8.33
C VAL A 174 17.10 -8.90 -7.18
N LYS A 175 16.45 -10.04 -7.41
CA LYS A 175 15.65 -10.74 -6.41
C LYS A 175 16.54 -11.27 -5.28
N GLY A 176 16.07 -11.12 -4.05
CA GLY A 176 16.64 -11.73 -2.87
C GLY A 176 15.99 -13.09 -2.61
N ILE A 177 15.06 -13.13 -1.64
CA ILE A 177 14.23 -14.31 -1.35
C ILE A 177 12.81 -14.02 -1.85
N ARG A 178 12.24 -14.93 -2.65
CA ARG A 178 10.96 -14.71 -3.36
C ARG A 178 11.03 -13.46 -4.25
N THR A 179 9.99 -12.63 -4.22
CA THR A 179 9.87 -11.37 -4.97
C THR A 179 10.55 -10.19 -4.27
N ALA A 180 11.02 -10.34 -3.02
CA ALA A 180 11.65 -9.23 -2.32
C ALA A 180 13.00 -8.85 -2.92
N SER A 181 13.23 -7.56 -3.10
CA SER A 181 14.48 -6.99 -3.59
C SER A 181 15.64 -7.31 -2.65
N LYS A 182 16.77 -7.73 -3.23
CA LYS A 182 18.01 -7.95 -2.47
C LYS A 182 18.43 -6.69 -1.70
N PHE A 183 18.25 -5.51 -2.31
CA PHE A 183 18.59 -4.25 -1.66
C PHE A 183 17.76 -4.05 -0.38
N ASN A 184 16.43 -4.20 -0.45
CA ASN A 184 15.54 -4.06 0.70
C ASN A 184 15.92 -5.07 1.80
N ARG A 185 16.14 -6.34 1.44
CA ARG A 185 16.59 -7.37 2.40
C ARG A 185 17.90 -6.99 3.11
N ASP A 186 18.88 -6.51 2.35
CA ASP A 186 20.18 -6.11 2.88
C ASP A 186 20.06 -4.88 3.79
N PHE A 187 19.29 -3.87 3.39
CA PHE A 187 19.02 -2.69 4.20
C PHE A 187 18.36 -3.08 5.53
N MET A 188 17.31 -3.89 5.48
CA MET A 188 16.58 -4.35 6.67
C MET A 188 17.48 -5.13 7.64
N LYS A 189 18.24 -6.11 7.13
CA LYS A 189 19.05 -7.01 7.97
C LYS A 189 20.37 -6.42 8.45
N LYS A 190 20.98 -5.53 7.67
CA LYS A 190 22.33 -5.01 7.95
C LYS A 190 22.32 -3.61 8.55
N GLN A 191 21.26 -2.84 8.33
CA GLN A 191 21.21 -1.43 8.72
C GLN A 191 20.05 -1.12 9.66
N LYS A 192 18.81 -1.53 9.32
CA LYS A 192 17.63 -1.07 10.06
C LYS A 192 17.30 -1.90 11.30
N TYR A 193 17.37 -3.22 11.21
CA TYR A 193 17.02 -4.16 12.26
C TYR A 193 18.18 -5.08 12.64
N LYS A 194 18.17 -5.56 13.89
CA LYS A 194 19.12 -6.55 14.40
C LYS A 194 18.37 -7.71 15.05
N ASP A 195 18.73 -8.93 14.67
CA ASP A 195 18.30 -10.17 15.33
C ASP A 195 18.67 -10.14 16.83
N ILE A 196 17.73 -10.52 17.69
CA ILE A 196 17.96 -10.62 19.14
C ILE A 196 17.40 -11.92 19.72
N LEU A 197 18.06 -12.43 20.75
CA LEU A 197 17.67 -13.68 21.43
C LEU A 197 16.55 -13.47 22.45
N PHE A 198 16.53 -12.32 23.14
CA PHE A 198 15.58 -12.00 24.20
C PHE A 198 14.99 -10.61 24.00
N GLY A 199 13.71 -10.45 24.33
CA GLY A 199 12.95 -9.22 24.10
C GLY A 199 12.57 -9.00 22.64
N GLY A 200 12.35 -7.74 22.27
CA GLY A 200 11.98 -7.34 20.91
C GLY A 200 10.62 -7.85 20.45
N TYR A 201 10.37 -7.64 19.16
CA TYR A 201 9.14 -8.04 18.51
C TYR A 201 9.47 -8.77 17.20
N LYS A 202 8.72 -9.84 16.92
CA LYS A 202 8.90 -10.65 15.71
C LYS A 202 8.14 -10.02 14.53
N GLY A 203 6.89 -9.60 14.74
CA GLY A 203 6.03 -9.15 13.65
C GLY A 203 6.05 -10.13 12.47
N MET A 204 6.27 -9.59 11.27
CA MET A 204 6.38 -10.37 10.03
C MET A 204 7.79 -10.92 9.75
N PHE A 205 8.78 -10.69 10.62
CA PHE A 205 10.14 -11.20 10.45
C PHE A 205 10.26 -12.68 10.83
N ASP A 206 11.27 -13.37 10.28
CA ASP A 206 11.57 -14.77 10.62
C ASP A 206 11.94 -14.95 12.11
N LYS A 207 12.56 -13.93 12.70
CA LYS A 207 13.08 -13.91 14.07
C LYS A 207 12.67 -12.64 14.80
N ARG A 208 12.79 -12.65 16.13
CA ARG A 208 12.66 -11.42 16.93
C ARG A 208 13.78 -10.45 16.57
N VAL A 209 13.39 -9.21 16.29
CA VAL A 209 14.31 -8.15 15.94
C VAL A 209 14.11 -6.93 16.84
N LYS A 210 15.15 -6.08 16.87
CA LYS A 210 15.09 -4.73 17.42
C LYS A 210 15.47 -3.73 16.32
N LYS A 211 14.70 -2.66 16.18
CA LYS A 211 15.05 -1.51 15.33
C LYS A 211 16.27 -0.79 15.91
N ILE A 212 17.30 -0.61 15.08
CA ILE A 212 18.57 0.05 15.45
C ILE A 212 18.82 1.34 14.67
N LEU A 213 18.18 1.49 13.50
CA LEU A 213 18.18 2.74 12.75
C LEU A 213 16.85 3.46 12.99
N PRO A 214 16.86 4.71 13.47
CA PRO A 214 15.64 5.50 13.60
C PRO A 214 14.93 5.73 12.27
N ASP A 215 13.61 5.91 12.34
CA ASP A 215 12.81 6.36 11.20
C ASP A 215 12.97 7.85 10.99
N GLU A 216 12.83 8.29 9.74
CA GLU A 216 12.88 9.69 9.36
C GLU A 216 11.47 10.23 9.14
N VAL A 217 11.25 11.50 9.46
CA VAL A 217 9.96 12.15 9.21
C VAL A 217 9.89 12.53 7.73
N GLN A 218 9.23 11.69 6.94
CA GLN A 218 9.12 11.88 5.48
C GLN A 218 8.18 13.05 5.10
N TYR A 219 7.11 13.28 5.87
CA TYR A 219 6.09 14.29 5.58
C TYR A 219 5.77 15.14 6.82
N PRO A 220 6.68 16.03 7.23
CA PRO A 220 6.60 16.72 8.52
C PRO A 220 5.41 17.67 8.67
N TYR A 221 4.81 18.11 7.56
CA TYR A 221 3.72 19.07 7.57
C TYR A 221 2.32 18.45 7.42
N GLU A 222 2.21 17.12 7.30
CA GLU A 222 0.92 16.49 7.04
C GLU A 222 -0.07 16.70 8.20
N THR A 223 0.41 16.61 9.44
CA THR A 223 -0.41 16.94 10.62
C THR A 223 -0.93 18.38 10.59
N PHE A 224 -0.11 19.31 10.09
CA PHE A 224 -0.53 20.70 9.96
C PHE A 224 -1.58 20.83 8.86
N TYR A 225 -1.34 20.25 7.68
CA TYR A 225 -2.28 20.27 6.57
C TYR A 225 -3.66 19.73 6.98
N LEU A 226 -3.72 18.52 7.56
CA LEU A 226 -5.00 17.90 7.95
C LEU A 226 -5.80 18.72 8.96
N LYS A 227 -5.12 19.43 9.88
CA LYS A 227 -5.78 20.29 10.87
C LYS A 227 -6.35 21.58 10.30
N ASN A 228 -5.85 22.04 9.15
CA ASN A 228 -6.14 23.38 8.63
C ASN A 228 -6.82 23.37 7.26
N LYS A 229 -6.84 22.25 6.52
CA LYS A 229 -7.38 22.19 5.15
C LYS A 229 -8.84 22.65 5.03
N ASP A 230 -9.64 22.48 6.08
CA ASP A 230 -11.06 22.87 6.09
C ASP A 230 -11.27 24.36 6.46
N SER A 231 -10.19 25.10 6.75
CA SER A 231 -10.22 26.53 7.07
C SER A 231 -9.85 27.43 5.88
N LEU A 232 -9.76 26.86 4.67
CA LEU A 232 -9.43 27.57 3.43
C LEU A 232 -10.64 28.27 2.80
#